data_AF-A0ABD6P4P9-F1
#
_entry.id   AF-A0ABD6P4P9-F1
#
_cell.length_a   1.000
_cell.length_b   1.000
_cell.length_c   1.000
_cell.angle_alpha   90.00
_cell.angle_beta   90.00
_cell.angle_gamma   90.00
#
_symmetry.space_group_name_H-M   'P 1'
#
loop_
_entity.id
_entity.type
_entity.pdbx_description
1 polymer ?
#
loop_
_entity_poly.entity_id
_entity_poly.type
_entity_poly.pdbx_seq_one_letter_code
_entity_poly.pdbx_strand_id
1 'polypeptide(L)'
;AAAAQLNPAASLQELLANLGIGNRGTINVGNGNTGNNNAGNGNIGGQNVGGGNNGSGNVGSGNTGNSNFGSGNVGNGNIGSGNSGIGNTTLTPRPGNNNVGMGNSGNNNFGFGNAGDGNRGGGNTGTGNIGAGNSGNNNWGLGLSGNNRVGIGDTYFDRATNQFHLGGLNSGGGNIGFGNSGTNNVGFFNSGTGNVGIFNSGSNLGALASSHNNFGIGNSGIANFGVGNSGILNTGAGNTSTLNTGFGNSGGYNTGVGNTGIVNSGFWNAGNYNTGNGNSGNINTGWWNAGNANTAIGSATDSGLTTSGFNNTGTTVSGFGNTGEQMSGFLNTSRGGTASIGVSGFSNFATGGSTVNGVISGFFNTGITNPLDGQPSGINSGYLSGLFNFGTGLAGLFNIGRL
;
A
#
# COMPACT_ATOMS: atom_id res chain seq x y z
N ALA A 1 -50.43 -65.31 71.62
CA ALA A 1 -50.19 -63.85 71.69
C ALA A 1 -50.63 -63.26 70.36
N ALA A 2 -51.75 -62.53 70.41
CA ALA A 2 -52.51 -62.10 69.25
C ALA A 2 -51.84 -60.94 68.50
N ALA A 3 -51.89 -61.08 67.18
CA ALA A 3 -52.31 -60.06 66.22
C ALA A 3 -51.48 -58.77 66.12
N ALA A 4 -50.80 -58.67 64.98
CA ALA A 4 -50.18 -57.49 64.43
C ALA A 4 -51.08 -56.25 64.58
N GLN A 5 -50.57 -55.25 65.29
CA GLN A 5 -51.11 -53.90 65.25
C GLN A 5 -50.85 -53.30 63.86
N LEU A 6 -51.82 -53.47 62.96
CA LEU A 6 -51.97 -52.59 61.81
C LEU A 6 -52.47 -51.24 62.35
N ASN A 7 -51.67 -50.20 62.16
CA ASN A 7 -52.03 -48.83 62.51
C ASN A 7 -53.41 -48.45 61.92
N PRO A 8 -54.26 -47.72 62.65
CA PRO A 8 -55.59 -47.37 62.19
C PRO A 8 -55.51 -46.54 60.90
N ALA A 9 -56.41 -46.87 59.96
CA ALA A 9 -56.52 -46.21 58.67
C ALA A 9 -56.53 -44.69 58.85
N ALA A 10 -55.54 -44.03 58.25
CA ALA A 10 -55.52 -42.59 58.06
C ALA A 10 -56.87 -42.15 57.47
N SER A 11 -57.36 -40.98 57.88
CA SER A 11 -58.60 -40.43 57.33
C SER A 11 -58.54 -40.42 55.79
N LEU A 12 -59.66 -40.61 55.10
CA LEU A 12 -59.70 -40.59 53.63
C LEU A 12 -59.05 -39.31 53.06
N GLN A 13 -59.10 -38.21 53.83
CA GLN A 13 -58.47 -36.93 53.52
C GLN A 13 -56.94 -36.96 53.62
N GLU A 14 -56.36 -37.70 54.58
CA GLU A 14 -54.92 -37.97 54.66
C GLU A 14 -54.45 -38.97 53.59
N LEU A 15 -55.32 -39.91 53.18
CA LEU A 15 -55.04 -40.83 52.08
C LEU A 15 -55.10 -40.12 50.72
N LEU A 16 -56.05 -39.19 50.54
CA LEU A 16 -56.13 -38.29 49.38
C LEU A 16 -55.01 -37.25 49.36
N ALA A 17 -54.39 -36.95 50.51
CA ALA A 17 -53.27 -36.04 50.58
C ALA A 17 -52.01 -36.61 49.91
N ASN A 18 -51.83 -37.92 49.78
CA ASN A 18 -50.70 -38.46 49.02
C ASN A 18 -51.14 -39.58 48.08
N LEU A 19 -51.39 -39.24 46.82
CA LEU A 19 -51.77 -40.20 45.78
C LEU A 19 -50.53 -40.86 45.17
N GLY A 20 -50.24 -42.11 45.54
CA GLY A 20 -49.14 -42.93 45.00
C GLY A 20 -48.23 -43.53 46.08
N ILE A 21 -47.19 -44.27 45.67
CA ILE A 21 -46.33 -45.07 46.56
C ILE A 21 -45.07 -44.29 46.97
N GLY A 22 -44.65 -44.41 48.23
CA GLY A 22 -43.36 -43.91 48.70
C GLY A 22 -43.30 -42.39 48.91
N ASN A 23 -44.45 -41.72 48.97
CA ASN A 23 -44.52 -40.28 49.24
C ASN A 23 -44.32 -39.98 50.74
N ARG A 24 -43.53 -38.93 51.06
CA ARG A 24 -43.30 -38.39 52.41
C ARG A 24 -43.67 -36.91 52.44
N GLY A 25 -44.65 -36.51 53.24
CA GLY A 25 -45.16 -35.13 53.35
C GLY A 25 -46.65 -35.04 53.05
N THR A 26 -47.13 -33.96 52.42
CA THR A 26 -48.56 -33.70 52.18
C THR A 26 -48.85 -33.21 50.76
N ILE A 27 -50.03 -33.55 50.24
CA ILE A 27 -50.56 -33.12 48.93
C ILE A 27 -49.62 -33.54 47.77
N ASN A 28 -49.10 -34.77 47.78
CA ASN A 28 -48.28 -35.29 46.69
C ASN A 28 -49.08 -36.20 45.75
N VAL A 29 -48.86 -36.07 44.45
CA VAL A 29 -49.46 -36.92 43.40
C VAL A 29 -48.34 -37.57 42.60
N GLY A 30 -48.34 -38.90 42.47
CA GLY A 30 -47.27 -39.72 41.85
C GLY A 30 -46.44 -40.48 42.88
N ASN A 31 -45.25 -40.96 42.52
CA ASN A 31 -44.46 -41.88 43.34
C ASN A 31 -43.16 -41.26 43.87
N GLY A 32 -42.74 -41.63 45.09
CA GLY A 32 -41.41 -41.37 45.62
C GLY A 32 -41.10 -39.89 45.92
N ASN A 33 -42.12 -39.06 46.16
CA ASN A 33 -41.92 -37.64 46.46
C ASN A 33 -41.60 -37.40 47.93
N THR A 34 -40.70 -36.47 48.25
CA THR A 34 -40.37 -36.02 49.61
C THR A 34 -40.57 -34.52 49.74
N GLY A 35 -41.55 -34.10 50.54
CA GLY A 35 -41.97 -32.71 50.76
C GLY A 35 -43.45 -32.51 50.45
N ASN A 36 -43.87 -31.29 50.11
CA ASN A 36 -45.29 -30.93 50.03
C ASN A 36 -45.72 -30.42 48.65
N ASN A 37 -46.94 -30.72 48.23
CA ASN A 37 -47.57 -30.18 46.99
C ASN A 37 -46.81 -30.58 45.70
N ASN A 38 -46.24 -31.78 45.60
CA ASN A 38 -45.55 -32.22 44.39
C ASN A 38 -46.47 -33.04 43.47
N ALA A 39 -46.38 -32.83 42.16
CA ALA A 39 -47.08 -33.61 41.13
C ALA A 39 -46.07 -34.26 40.17
N GLY A 40 -46.01 -35.59 40.15
CA GLY A 40 -45.09 -36.41 39.36
C GLY A 40 -44.24 -37.33 40.24
N ASN A 41 -43.04 -37.70 39.79
CA ASN A 41 -42.27 -38.78 40.44
C ASN A 41 -40.90 -38.31 40.95
N GLY A 42 -40.49 -38.79 42.13
CA GLY A 42 -39.13 -38.66 42.64
C GLY A 42 -38.70 -37.23 42.96
N ASN A 43 -39.62 -36.33 43.31
CA ASN A 43 -39.29 -34.95 43.64
C ASN A 43 -38.89 -34.81 45.13
N ILE A 44 -37.92 -33.94 45.42
CA ILE A 44 -37.47 -33.57 46.77
C ILE A 44 -37.67 -32.06 46.95
N GLY A 45 -38.37 -31.63 47.99
CA GLY A 45 -38.81 -30.25 48.21
C GLY A 45 -40.30 -30.08 47.94
N GLY A 46 -40.78 -28.88 47.60
CA GLY A 46 -42.22 -28.62 47.46
C GLY A 46 -42.66 -27.90 46.20
N GLN A 47 -43.94 -28.00 45.85
CA GLN A 47 -44.54 -27.33 44.69
C GLN A 47 -43.89 -27.70 43.35
N ASN A 48 -43.30 -28.90 43.22
CA ASN A 48 -42.69 -29.33 41.96
C ASN A 48 -43.71 -30.04 41.06
N VAL A 49 -43.64 -29.80 39.75
CA VAL A 49 -44.43 -30.48 38.72
C VAL A 49 -43.48 -31.18 37.73
N GLY A 50 -43.61 -32.49 37.57
CA GLY A 50 -42.75 -33.32 36.73
C GLY A 50 -41.89 -34.31 37.54
N GLY A 51 -40.67 -34.60 37.09
CA GLY A 51 -39.89 -35.74 37.60
C GLY A 51 -38.49 -35.42 38.09
N GLY A 52 -38.08 -35.97 39.24
CA GLY A 52 -36.69 -35.94 39.70
C GLY A 52 -36.17 -34.53 40.02
N ASN A 53 -37.03 -33.62 40.46
CA ASN A 53 -36.61 -32.27 40.84
C ASN A 53 -36.15 -32.22 42.31
N ASN A 54 -35.10 -31.46 42.61
CA ASN A 54 -34.58 -31.24 43.96
C ASN A 54 -34.57 -29.73 44.28
N GLY A 55 -35.46 -29.29 45.16
CA GLY A 55 -35.74 -27.89 45.46
C GLY A 55 -37.24 -27.60 45.38
N SER A 56 -37.64 -26.34 45.27
CA SER A 56 -39.06 -25.95 45.30
C SER A 56 -39.51 -25.16 44.08
N GLY A 57 -40.75 -25.38 43.65
CA GLY A 57 -41.40 -24.63 42.57
C GLY A 57 -40.88 -24.93 41.17
N ASN A 58 -40.26 -26.10 40.94
CA ASN A 58 -39.75 -26.47 39.62
C ASN A 58 -40.84 -27.10 38.74
N VAL A 59 -40.84 -26.79 37.45
CA VAL A 59 -41.72 -27.39 36.43
C VAL A 59 -40.85 -28.06 35.36
N GLY A 60 -41.06 -29.36 35.14
CA GLY A 60 -40.29 -30.19 34.23
C GLY A 60 -39.48 -31.25 34.98
N SER A 61 -38.29 -31.59 34.50
CA SER A 61 -37.57 -32.79 35.00
C SER A 61 -36.09 -32.58 35.29
N GLY A 62 -35.60 -33.19 36.36
CA GLY A 62 -34.17 -33.23 36.69
C GLY A 62 -33.58 -31.88 37.10
N ASN A 63 -34.40 -30.95 37.61
CA ASN A 63 -33.90 -29.64 38.04
C ASN A 63 -33.38 -29.68 39.48
N THR A 64 -32.28 -29.00 39.76
CA THR A 64 -31.71 -28.80 41.10
C THR A 64 -31.68 -27.31 41.43
N GLY A 65 -32.34 -26.90 42.51
CA GLY A 65 -32.59 -25.51 42.89
C GLY A 65 -34.07 -25.16 42.80
N ASN A 66 -34.40 -23.87 42.81
CA ASN A 66 -35.78 -23.40 42.95
C ASN A 66 -36.30 -22.70 41.69
N SER A 67 -37.61 -22.80 41.45
CA SER A 67 -38.32 -22.03 40.43
C SER A 67 -37.79 -22.20 39.00
N ASN A 68 -37.27 -23.38 38.64
CA ASN A 68 -36.82 -23.67 37.29
C ASN A 68 -37.96 -24.19 36.41
N PHE A 69 -38.00 -23.78 35.14
CA PHE A 69 -38.91 -24.29 34.12
C PHE A 69 -38.11 -25.00 33.01
N GLY A 70 -38.40 -26.27 32.75
CA GLY A 70 -37.73 -27.09 31.75
C GLY A 70 -36.94 -28.24 32.37
N SER A 71 -35.76 -28.55 31.85
CA SER A 71 -35.06 -29.80 32.20
C SER A 71 -33.58 -29.66 32.52
N GLY A 72 -33.11 -30.41 33.53
CA GLY A 72 -31.69 -30.52 33.84
C GLY A 72 -31.03 -29.21 34.27
N ASN A 73 -31.78 -28.25 34.82
CA ASN A 73 -31.22 -26.98 35.27
C ASN A 73 -30.60 -27.11 36.67
N VAL A 74 -29.50 -26.42 36.93
CA VAL A 74 -28.79 -26.35 38.23
C VAL A 74 -28.64 -24.89 38.65
N GLY A 75 -29.37 -24.48 39.68
CA GLY A 75 -29.49 -23.09 40.13
C GLY A 75 -30.96 -22.69 40.26
N ASN A 76 -31.23 -21.39 40.36
CA ASN A 76 -32.58 -20.87 40.58
C ASN A 76 -33.11 -20.07 39.38
N GLY A 77 -34.42 -20.15 39.11
CA GLY A 77 -35.10 -19.27 38.16
C GLY A 77 -34.73 -19.50 36.69
N ASN A 78 -34.15 -20.65 36.33
CA ASN A 78 -33.77 -20.93 34.95
C ASN A 78 -34.96 -21.36 34.11
N ILE A 79 -34.99 -20.96 32.83
CA ILE A 79 -35.98 -21.37 31.84
C ILE A 79 -35.27 -22.05 30.67
N GLY A 80 -35.67 -23.27 30.33
CA GLY A 80 -35.09 -24.07 29.24
C GLY A 80 -34.34 -25.30 29.77
N SER A 81 -33.21 -25.63 29.15
CA SER A 81 -32.56 -26.93 29.40
C SER A 81 -31.07 -26.85 29.65
N GLY A 82 -30.59 -27.60 30.65
CA GLY A 82 -29.16 -27.76 30.92
C GLY A 82 -28.45 -26.47 31.35
N ASN A 83 -29.18 -25.50 31.91
CA ASN A 83 -28.56 -24.29 32.44
C ASN A 83 -27.91 -24.60 33.79
N SER A 84 -26.72 -24.05 34.05
CA SER A 84 -25.94 -24.37 35.25
C SER A 84 -25.11 -23.18 35.73
N GLY A 85 -24.50 -23.30 36.90
CA GLY A 85 -23.48 -22.35 37.36
C GLY A 85 -22.17 -22.46 36.57
N ILE A 86 -21.29 -21.48 36.72
CA ILE A 86 -19.92 -21.60 36.20
C ILE A 86 -19.15 -22.53 37.12
N GLY A 87 -18.76 -23.69 36.61
CA GLY A 87 -17.80 -24.55 37.27
C GLY A 87 -16.37 -24.15 36.93
N ASN A 88 -15.66 -23.43 37.81
CA ASN A 88 -14.21 -23.62 37.95
C ASN A 88 -13.57 -23.04 39.24
N THR A 89 -12.74 -23.89 39.88
CA THR A 89 -11.50 -23.64 40.66
C THR A 89 -11.37 -22.59 41.77
N THR A 90 -12.38 -21.81 42.12
CA THR A 90 -12.29 -20.88 43.27
C THR A 90 -13.40 -21.12 44.29
N LEU A 91 -13.09 -20.86 45.57
CA LEU A 91 -13.76 -21.30 46.80
C LEU A 91 -15.24 -20.89 46.97
N THR A 92 -15.89 -20.34 45.94
CA THR A 92 -17.30 -19.97 45.95
C THR A 92 -17.97 -20.40 44.63
N PRO A 93 -18.70 -21.53 44.61
CA PRO A 93 -19.55 -21.90 43.48
C PRO A 93 -20.52 -20.75 43.19
N ARG A 94 -20.46 -20.14 42.00
CA ARG A 94 -21.49 -19.19 41.59
C ARG A 94 -22.69 -19.99 41.08
N PRO A 95 -23.85 -19.95 41.76
CA PRO A 95 -25.04 -20.63 41.28
C PRO A 95 -25.43 -20.09 39.90
N GLY A 96 -25.99 -20.94 39.05
CA GLY A 96 -26.40 -20.56 37.70
C GLY A 96 -27.82 -20.06 37.68
N ASN A 97 -28.04 -18.77 37.93
CA ASN A 97 -29.39 -18.26 38.14
C ASN A 97 -29.93 -17.50 36.91
N ASN A 98 -31.25 -17.53 36.75
CA ASN A 98 -32.02 -16.71 35.81
C ASN A 98 -31.56 -16.83 34.35
N ASN A 99 -31.04 -17.98 33.95
CA ASN A 99 -30.69 -18.20 32.55
C ASN A 99 -31.93 -18.60 31.75
N VAL A 100 -32.03 -18.13 30.51
CA VAL A 100 -33.09 -18.46 29.57
C VAL A 100 -32.48 -19.07 28.32
N GLY A 101 -32.90 -20.28 27.96
CA GLY A 101 -32.44 -21.01 26.78
C GLY A 101 -31.73 -22.31 27.14
N MET A 102 -30.70 -22.68 26.38
CA MET A 102 -30.09 -24.01 26.50
C MET A 102 -28.60 -23.93 26.81
N GLY A 103 -28.15 -24.73 27.76
CA GLY A 103 -26.73 -24.97 28.03
C GLY A 103 -25.97 -23.73 28.50
N ASN A 104 -26.64 -22.75 29.11
CA ASN A 104 -25.95 -21.57 29.64
C ASN A 104 -25.27 -21.90 30.98
N SER A 105 -24.07 -21.38 31.19
CA SER A 105 -23.28 -21.51 32.41
C SER A 105 -23.03 -20.14 33.03
N GLY A 106 -23.48 -19.91 34.26
CA GLY A 106 -23.40 -18.62 34.96
C GLY A 106 -24.76 -17.95 35.14
N ASN A 107 -24.87 -16.62 35.12
CA ASN A 107 -26.11 -15.92 35.49
C ASN A 107 -26.69 -15.06 34.39
N ASN A 108 -28.02 -14.93 34.37
CA ASN A 108 -28.75 -13.97 33.55
C ASN A 108 -28.44 -14.07 32.04
N ASN A 109 -28.00 -15.24 31.56
CA ASN A 109 -27.71 -15.44 30.16
C ASN A 109 -28.99 -15.74 29.38
N PHE A 110 -29.09 -15.23 28.16
CA PHE A 110 -30.21 -15.46 27.25
C PHE A 110 -29.71 -16.06 25.94
N GLY A 111 -30.16 -17.26 25.59
CA GLY A 111 -29.84 -17.94 24.34
C GLY A 111 -29.14 -19.28 24.56
N PHE A 112 -28.09 -19.56 23.78
CA PHE A 112 -27.52 -20.90 23.66
C PHE A 112 -26.05 -20.94 24.06
N GLY A 113 -25.68 -21.79 25.01
CA GLY A 113 -24.27 -22.10 25.28
C GLY A 113 -23.43 -20.92 25.74
N ASN A 114 -24.01 -19.91 26.38
CA ASN A 114 -23.24 -18.79 26.90
C ASN A 114 -22.59 -19.17 28.24
N ALA A 115 -21.35 -18.73 28.46
CA ALA A 115 -20.60 -18.91 29.70
C ALA A 115 -20.26 -17.55 30.32
N GLY A 116 -20.59 -17.32 31.58
CA GLY A 116 -20.41 -16.03 32.24
C GLY A 116 -21.73 -15.38 32.64
N ASP A 117 -21.81 -14.06 32.59
CA ASP A 117 -22.98 -13.33 33.10
C ASP A 117 -23.60 -12.35 32.08
N GLY A 118 -24.92 -12.36 31.96
CA GLY A 118 -25.65 -11.33 31.21
C GLY A 118 -25.42 -11.37 29.70
N ASN A 119 -24.95 -12.48 29.15
CA ASN A 119 -24.73 -12.61 27.71
C ASN A 119 -26.05 -12.88 26.97
N ARG A 120 -26.22 -12.30 25.77
CA ARG A 120 -27.37 -12.52 24.90
C ARG A 120 -26.93 -13.03 23.53
N GLY A 121 -27.40 -14.22 23.16
CA GLY A 121 -27.13 -14.85 21.87
C GLY A 121 -26.51 -16.24 22.04
N GLY A 122 -25.42 -16.54 21.32
CA GLY A 122 -24.88 -17.90 21.23
C GLY A 122 -23.38 -18.02 21.52
N GLY A 123 -22.96 -18.90 22.42
CA GLY A 123 -21.55 -19.26 22.59
C GLY A 123 -20.66 -18.11 23.07
N ASN A 124 -21.23 -17.11 23.75
CA ASN A 124 -20.43 -16.00 24.28
C ASN A 124 -19.78 -16.41 25.61
N THR A 125 -18.54 -16.00 25.85
CA THR A 125 -17.80 -16.20 27.10
C THR A 125 -17.45 -14.86 27.73
N GLY A 126 -17.77 -14.68 29.02
CA GLY A 126 -17.49 -13.45 29.79
C GLY A 126 -18.78 -12.71 30.16
N THR A 127 -18.79 -11.38 30.14
CA THR A 127 -19.93 -10.60 30.68
C THR A 127 -20.55 -9.64 29.68
N GLY A 128 -21.89 -9.58 29.63
CA GLY A 128 -22.62 -8.54 28.89
C GLY A 128 -22.43 -8.57 27.37
N ASN A 129 -22.00 -9.69 26.79
CA ASN A 129 -21.80 -9.78 25.35
C ASN A 129 -23.14 -9.99 24.61
N ILE A 130 -23.28 -9.39 23.44
CA ILE A 130 -24.45 -9.52 22.56
C ILE A 130 -23.99 -10.06 21.20
N GLY A 131 -24.61 -11.14 20.73
CA GLY A 131 -24.31 -11.77 19.44
C GLY A 131 -23.78 -13.18 19.62
N ALA A 132 -22.75 -13.58 18.87
CA ALA A 132 -22.28 -14.96 18.89
C ALA A 132 -20.76 -15.12 18.93
N GLY A 133 -20.29 -16.08 19.73
CA GLY A 133 -18.88 -16.46 19.79
C GLY A 133 -17.94 -15.37 20.32
N ASN A 134 -18.47 -14.39 21.07
CA ASN A 134 -17.64 -13.32 21.63
C ASN A 134 -16.96 -13.79 22.93
N SER A 135 -15.70 -13.43 23.13
CA SER A 135 -14.92 -13.69 24.34
C SER A 135 -14.48 -12.36 24.97
N GLY A 136 -14.71 -12.22 26.28
CA GLY A 136 -14.43 -11.01 27.06
C GLY A 136 -15.71 -10.29 27.48
N ASN A 137 -15.71 -8.95 27.55
CA ASN A 137 -16.80 -8.20 28.19
C ASN A 137 -17.39 -7.10 27.30
N ASN A 138 -18.72 -6.96 27.32
CA ASN A 138 -19.49 -5.92 26.64
C ASN A 138 -19.21 -5.81 25.13
N ASN A 139 -18.99 -6.93 24.47
CA ASN A 139 -18.82 -6.99 23.02
C ASN A 139 -20.18 -7.12 22.34
N TRP A 140 -20.38 -6.43 21.21
CA TRP A 140 -21.57 -6.58 20.36
C TRP A 140 -21.15 -7.00 18.96
N GLY A 141 -21.34 -8.27 18.62
CA GLY A 141 -20.88 -8.76 17.34
C GLY A 141 -20.77 -10.26 17.20
N LEU A 142 -19.93 -10.68 16.26
CA LEU A 142 -19.66 -12.07 15.94
C LEU A 142 -18.16 -12.35 16.07
N GLY A 143 -17.77 -13.31 16.91
CA GLY A 143 -16.39 -13.79 17.00
C GLY A 143 -15.38 -12.76 17.51
N LEU A 144 -15.81 -11.81 18.35
CA LEU A 144 -14.92 -10.79 18.91
C LEU A 144 -14.15 -11.31 20.13
N SER A 145 -12.85 -11.01 20.23
CA SER A 145 -12.02 -11.35 21.40
C SER A 145 -11.44 -10.10 22.05
N GLY A 146 -11.91 -9.71 23.24
CA GLY A 146 -11.49 -8.49 23.93
C GLY A 146 -12.63 -7.86 24.73
N ASN A 147 -12.55 -6.57 25.04
CA ASN A 147 -13.60 -5.87 25.78
C ASN A 147 -14.11 -4.65 25.00
N ASN A 148 -15.39 -4.33 25.16
CA ASN A 148 -16.05 -3.14 24.62
C ASN A 148 -16.02 -3.01 23.09
N ARG A 149 -15.96 -4.11 22.33
CA ARG A 149 -15.84 -4.09 20.86
C ARG A 149 -17.19 -4.25 20.16
N VAL A 150 -17.36 -3.60 19.01
CA VAL A 150 -18.54 -3.77 18.14
C VAL A 150 -18.09 -4.12 16.72
N GLY A 151 -18.48 -5.28 16.18
CA GLY A 151 -18.02 -5.71 14.85
C GLY A 151 -18.08 -7.21 14.59
N ILE A 152 -17.21 -7.68 13.68
CA ILE A 152 -17.13 -9.08 13.24
C ILE A 152 -15.65 -9.50 13.16
N GLY A 153 -15.26 -10.53 13.90
CA GLY A 153 -13.90 -11.06 13.92
C GLY A 153 -12.87 -9.99 14.26
N ASP A 154 -11.86 -9.82 13.41
CA ASP A 154 -10.80 -8.82 13.58
C ASP A 154 -11.17 -7.43 13.05
N THR A 155 -12.36 -7.28 12.46
CA THR A 155 -12.91 -5.99 12.00
C THR A 155 -13.92 -5.46 13.01
N TYR A 156 -13.51 -4.49 13.83
CA TYR A 156 -14.35 -3.97 14.90
C TYR A 156 -14.04 -2.51 15.25
N PHE A 157 -15.03 -1.84 15.82
CA PHE A 157 -14.87 -0.58 16.53
C PHE A 157 -14.63 -0.86 18.02
N ASP A 158 -13.51 -0.40 18.55
CA ASP A 158 -13.20 -0.46 19.97
C ASP A 158 -13.80 0.76 20.68
N ARG A 159 -14.83 0.54 21.49
CA ARG A 159 -15.51 1.63 22.21
C ARG A 159 -14.72 2.14 23.41
N ALA A 160 -13.66 1.46 23.85
CA ALA A 160 -12.79 1.94 24.91
C ALA A 160 -11.79 2.97 24.37
N THR A 161 -11.24 2.74 23.17
CA THR A 161 -10.25 3.63 22.55
C THR A 161 -10.85 4.57 21.50
N ASN A 162 -12.12 4.36 21.10
CA ASN A 162 -12.77 5.01 19.97
C ASN A 162 -12.04 4.83 18.63
N GLN A 163 -11.43 3.66 18.43
CA GLN A 163 -10.68 3.34 17.21
C GLN A 163 -11.36 2.26 16.38
N PHE A 164 -11.25 2.38 15.06
CA PHE A 164 -11.71 1.36 14.13
C PHE A 164 -10.54 0.46 13.73
N HIS A 165 -10.72 -0.86 13.90
CA HIS A 165 -9.75 -1.88 13.54
C HIS A 165 -10.27 -2.65 12.32
N LEU A 166 -9.46 -2.73 11.26
CA LEU A 166 -9.77 -3.38 9.98
C LEU A 166 -9.01 -4.70 9.82
N GLY A 167 -8.80 -5.43 10.92
CA GLY A 167 -8.07 -6.69 10.90
C GLY A 167 -8.83 -7.76 10.10
N GLY A 168 -8.08 -8.68 9.49
CA GLY A 168 -8.64 -9.72 8.61
C GLY A 168 -8.96 -9.28 7.17
N LEU A 169 -8.86 -7.97 6.88
CA LEU A 169 -9.10 -7.43 5.54
C LEU A 169 -7.81 -7.22 4.73
N ASN A 170 -6.67 -7.64 5.29
CA ASN A 170 -5.39 -7.77 4.59
C ASN A 170 -5.01 -9.25 4.55
N SER A 171 -4.30 -9.67 3.50
CA SER A 171 -3.71 -11.01 3.38
C SER A 171 -2.18 -10.91 3.42
N GLY A 172 -1.53 -11.87 4.10
CA GLY A 172 -0.09 -11.82 4.38
C GLY A 172 0.26 -11.02 5.64
N GLY A 173 1.51 -10.62 5.81
CA GLY A 173 2.07 -10.17 7.10
C GLY A 173 2.49 -8.70 7.13
N GLY A 174 2.24 -8.00 8.24
CA GLY A 174 2.77 -6.65 8.46
C GLY A 174 2.11 -5.54 7.63
N ASN A 175 0.96 -5.80 7.01
CA ASN A 175 0.24 -4.80 6.24
C ASN A 175 -0.54 -3.83 7.15
N ILE A 176 -0.48 -2.54 6.85
CA ILE A 176 -1.21 -1.46 7.54
C ILE A 176 -2.24 -0.86 6.56
N GLY A 177 -3.50 -0.74 6.99
CA GLY A 177 -4.61 -0.26 6.15
C GLY A 177 -5.57 -1.37 5.75
N PHE A 178 -6.11 -1.33 4.53
CA PHE A 178 -7.19 -2.23 4.09
C PHE A 178 -6.97 -2.78 2.66
N GLY A 179 -7.33 -4.03 2.44
CA GLY A 179 -7.32 -4.67 1.12
C GLY A 179 -5.92 -4.99 0.59
N ASN A 180 -4.88 -4.90 1.43
CA ASN A 180 -3.52 -5.18 1.00
C ASN A 180 -3.23 -6.69 0.96
N SER A 181 -2.41 -7.13 0.00
CA SER A 181 -1.93 -8.51 -0.13
C SER A 181 -0.41 -8.56 -0.18
N GLY A 182 0.19 -9.58 0.44
CA GLY A 182 1.64 -9.74 0.54
C GLY A 182 2.16 -9.21 1.87
N THR A 183 3.32 -8.55 1.88
CA THR A 183 3.97 -8.16 3.14
C THR A 183 4.34 -6.69 3.23
N ASN A 184 4.21 -6.13 4.43
CA ASN A 184 4.68 -4.78 4.79
C ASN A 184 4.15 -3.66 3.88
N ASN A 185 2.95 -3.80 3.32
CA ASN A 185 2.31 -2.72 2.56
C ASN A 185 1.58 -1.76 3.49
N VAL A 186 1.59 -0.46 3.16
CA VAL A 186 0.90 0.60 3.91
C VAL A 186 -0.08 1.33 2.98
N GLY A 187 -1.36 1.37 3.36
CA GLY A 187 -2.40 2.08 2.61
C GLY A 187 -3.51 1.15 2.13
N PHE A 188 -3.92 1.27 0.87
CA PHE A 188 -5.13 0.61 0.36
C PHE A 188 -4.86 -0.20 -0.90
N PHE A 189 -5.33 -1.46 -0.90
CA PHE A 189 -5.33 -2.31 -2.09
C PHE A 189 -3.96 -2.50 -2.76
N ASN A 190 -2.87 -2.45 -2.00
CA ASN A 190 -1.55 -2.71 -2.54
C ASN A 190 -1.26 -4.22 -2.57
N SER A 191 -0.44 -4.68 -3.52
CA SER A 191 -0.04 -6.08 -3.65
C SER A 191 1.48 -6.23 -3.74
N GLY A 192 2.01 -7.29 -3.14
CA GLY A 192 3.46 -7.57 -3.12
C GLY A 192 4.09 -7.08 -1.82
N THR A 193 5.22 -6.40 -1.90
CA THR A 193 6.13 -6.23 -0.75
C THR A 193 6.51 -4.76 -0.57
N GLY A 194 6.20 -4.17 0.58
CA GLY A 194 6.73 -2.86 0.99
C GLY A 194 6.11 -1.65 0.29
N ASN A 195 4.97 -1.76 -0.38
CA ASN A 195 4.38 -0.63 -1.11
C ASN A 195 3.62 0.33 -0.19
N VAL A 196 3.71 1.63 -0.45
CA VAL A 196 3.03 2.70 0.30
C VAL A 196 2.11 3.50 -0.61
N GLY A 197 0.83 3.56 -0.28
CA GLY A 197 -0.18 4.35 -0.98
C GLY A 197 -1.36 3.50 -1.44
N ILE A 198 -1.76 3.62 -2.72
CA ILE A 198 -2.99 3.03 -3.22
C ILE A 198 -2.74 2.24 -4.51
N PHE A 199 -3.26 1.02 -4.62
CA PHE A 199 -3.19 0.19 -5.83
C PHE A 199 -1.77 -0.04 -6.38
N ASN A 200 -0.73 0.08 -5.55
CA ASN A 200 0.63 -0.23 -6.00
C ASN A 200 0.85 -1.74 -6.01
N SER A 201 1.69 -2.19 -6.94
CA SER A 201 2.05 -3.60 -7.11
C SER A 201 3.55 -3.78 -7.29
N GLY A 202 4.08 -4.91 -6.82
CA GLY A 202 5.48 -5.28 -7.01
C GLY A 202 6.20 -5.54 -5.69
N SER A 203 7.43 -6.02 -5.80
CA SER A 203 8.27 -6.42 -4.67
C SER A 203 9.61 -5.74 -4.75
N ASN A 204 10.12 -5.31 -3.60
CA ASN A 204 11.52 -4.93 -3.46
C ASN A 204 12.40 -6.14 -3.82
N LEU A 205 13.35 -5.98 -4.73
CA LEU A 205 14.40 -6.97 -5.00
C LEU A 205 15.47 -6.73 -3.93
N GLY A 206 15.80 -7.74 -3.13
CA GLY A 206 16.47 -7.66 -1.81
C GLY A 206 17.79 -6.86 -1.62
N ALA A 207 18.19 -6.00 -2.56
CA ALA A 207 19.27 -5.03 -2.42
C ALA A 207 18.96 -3.86 -1.46
N LEU A 208 17.68 -3.55 -1.18
CA LEU A 208 17.32 -2.55 -0.16
C LEU A 208 16.37 -3.11 0.91
N ALA A 209 16.85 -4.14 1.62
CA ALA A 209 16.19 -4.66 2.81
C ALA A 209 15.88 -3.48 3.78
N SER A 210 14.60 -3.30 4.10
CA SER A 210 14.02 -2.22 4.95
C SER A 210 13.56 -0.93 4.24
N SER A 211 13.66 -0.82 2.92
CA SER A 211 13.07 0.32 2.19
C SER A 211 11.68 0.00 1.65
N HIS A 212 10.78 1.00 1.70
CA HIS A 212 9.51 0.95 0.98
C HIS A 212 9.78 0.78 -0.53
N ASN A 213 8.99 -0.07 -1.18
CA ASN A 213 9.08 -0.33 -2.61
C ASN A 213 8.49 0.84 -3.41
N ASN A 214 7.24 0.76 -3.85
CA ASN A 214 6.60 1.86 -4.54
C ASN A 214 5.93 2.84 -3.56
N PHE A 215 5.98 4.13 -3.85
CA PHE A 215 5.28 5.19 -3.12
C PHE A 215 4.34 5.97 -4.05
N GLY A 216 3.06 6.02 -3.72
CA GLY A 216 2.06 6.81 -4.44
C GLY A 216 0.87 5.99 -4.92
N ILE A 217 0.44 6.12 -6.17
CA ILE A 217 -0.80 5.54 -6.67
C ILE A 217 -0.56 4.71 -7.93
N GLY A 218 -0.99 3.45 -7.94
CA GLY A 218 -1.05 2.63 -9.15
C GLY A 218 0.32 2.32 -9.78
N ASN A 219 1.41 2.41 -9.02
CA ASN A 219 2.73 2.07 -9.55
C ASN A 219 2.93 0.55 -9.58
N SER A 220 3.69 0.05 -10.56
CA SER A 220 4.05 -1.36 -10.71
C SER A 220 5.56 -1.55 -10.84
N GLY A 221 6.09 -2.61 -10.26
CA GLY A 221 7.53 -2.91 -10.30
C GLY A 221 8.26 -2.47 -9.04
N ILE A 222 9.42 -1.82 -9.19
CA ILE A 222 10.40 -1.61 -8.12
C ILE A 222 10.67 -0.12 -7.91
N ALA A 223 10.58 0.34 -6.66
CA ALA A 223 11.09 1.65 -6.22
C ALA A 223 10.55 2.87 -7.00
N ASN A 224 9.30 2.83 -7.50
CA ASN A 224 8.71 3.96 -8.22
C ASN A 224 8.05 4.95 -7.25
N PHE A 225 8.13 6.24 -7.57
CA PHE A 225 7.51 7.34 -6.83
C PHE A 225 6.54 8.13 -7.72
N GLY A 226 5.29 8.28 -7.29
CA GLY A 226 4.27 9.08 -7.96
C GLY A 226 3.08 8.27 -8.45
N VAL A 227 2.65 8.43 -9.71
CA VAL A 227 1.37 7.90 -10.20
C VAL A 227 1.51 7.06 -11.47
N GLY A 228 1.08 5.80 -11.44
CA GLY A 228 0.93 4.98 -12.64
C GLY A 228 2.26 4.66 -13.34
N ASN A 229 3.39 4.70 -12.63
CA ASN A 229 4.67 4.32 -13.21
C ASN A 229 4.82 2.80 -13.27
N SER A 230 5.55 2.27 -14.25
CA SER A 230 5.85 0.85 -14.40
C SER A 230 7.33 0.60 -14.63
N GLY A 231 7.90 -0.37 -13.94
CA GLY A 231 9.32 -0.73 -14.06
C GLY A 231 10.11 -0.33 -12.82
N ILE A 232 11.28 0.29 -12.98
CA ILE A 232 12.27 0.48 -11.92
C ILE A 232 12.63 1.95 -11.74
N LEU A 233 12.56 2.46 -10.50
CA LEU A 233 13.10 3.76 -10.09
C LEU A 233 12.56 4.96 -10.89
N ASN A 234 11.30 4.91 -11.33
CA ASN A 234 10.69 6.05 -12.02
C ASN A 234 10.07 7.03 -11.03
N THR A 235 10.22 8.33 -11.30
CA THR A 235 9.63 9.42 -10.51
C THR A 235 8.70 10.28 -11.36
N GLY A 236 7.49 10.58 -10.88
CA GLY A 236 6.50 11.39 -11.60
C GLY A 236 5.29 10.55 -11.99
N ALA A 237 4.82 10.64 -13.24
CA ALA A 237 3.63 9.91 -13.65
C ALA A 237 3.70 9.24 -15.02
N GLY A 238 3.14 8.02 -15.10
CA GLY A 238 2.98 7.29 -16.36
C GLY A 238 4.28 6.92 -17.06
N ASN A 239 5.42 6.89 -16.34
CA ASN A 239 6.69 6.50 -16.93
C ASN A 239 6.84 4.97 -16.96
N THR A 240 7.49 4.43 -18.00
CA THR A 240 7.71 2.99 -18.16
C THR A 240 9.20 2.64 -18.30
N SER A 241 9.56 1.41 -17.90
CA SER A 241 10.94 0.92 -17.85
C SER A 241 11.75 1.58 -16.72
N THR A 242 12.84 2.31 -16.96
CA THR A 242 13.90 2.46 -15.95
C THR A 242 14.37 3.90 -15.74
N LEU A 243 14.42 4.36 -14.48
CA LEU A 243 15.05 5.63 -14.06
C LEU A 243 14.55 6.88 -14.82
N ASN A 244 13.27 6.93 -15.18
CA ASN A 244 12.71 8.12 -15.81
C ASN A 244 12.16 9.10 -14.76
N THR A 245 12.32 10.40 -15.02
CA THR A 245 11.77 11.49 -14.19
C THR A 245 10.84 12.38 -15.01
N GLY A 246 9.61 12.59 -14.56
CA GLY A 246 8.63 13.46 -15.21
C GLY A 246 7.37 12.72 -15.64
N PHE A 247 6.89 12.93 -16.87
CA PHE A 247 5.56 12.48 -17.31
C PHE A 247 5.61 11.66 -18.60
N GLY A 248 5.06 10.45 -18.59
CA GLY A 248 4.81 9.68 -19.81
C GLY A 248 6.07 9.30 -20.61
N ASN A 249 7.23 9.19 -19.96
CA ASN A 249 8.45 8.76 -20.64
C ASN A 249 8.49 7.23 -20.76
N SER A 250 8.98 6.72 -21.90
CA SER A 250 9.12 5.29 -22.15
C SER A 250 10.57 4.94 -22.49
N GLY A 251 11.20 4.07 -21.71
CA GLY A 251 12.58 3.65 -21.91
C GLY A 251 13.45 3.95 -20.68
N GLY A 252 14.66 4.46 -20.88
CA GLY A 252 15.67 4.55 -19.82
C GLY A 252 16.21 5.96 -19.57
N TYR A 253 16.32 6.37 -18.32
CA TYR A 253 17.08 7.59 -17.94
C TYR A 253 16.58 8.88 -18.60
N ASN A 254 15.29 8.96 -18.96
CA ASN A 254 14.73 10.17 -19.56
C ASN A 254 14.26 11.15 -18.48
N THR A 255 14.43 12.45 -18.74
CA THR A 255 13.90 13.52 -17.88
C THR A 255 13.01 14.46 -18.69
N GLY A 256 11.80 14.72 -18.18
CA GLY A 256 10.83 15.62 -18.80
C GLY A 256 9.55 14.91 -19.21
N VAL A 257 9.03 15.18 -20.42
CA VAL A 257 7.69 14.73 -20.82
C VAL A 257 7.69 13.99 -22.15
N GLY A 258 7.08 12.81 -22.20
CA GLY A 258 6.77 12.12 -23.44
C GLY A 258 7.99 11.69 -24.25
N ASN A 259 9.15 11.52 -23.61
CA ASN A 259 10.35 11.07 -24.30
C ASN A 259 10.34 9.53 -24.46
N THR A 260 10.77 9.04 -25.62
CA THR A 260 10.91 7.60 -25.90
C THR A 260 12.34 7.26 -26.27
N GLY A 261 12.91 6.21 -25.66
CA GLY A 261 14.29 5.78 -25.87
C GLY A 261 15.15 5.96 -24.62
N ILE A 262 16.44 6.26 -24.76
CA ILE A 262 17.35 6.42 -23.60
C ILE A 262 18.02 7.79 -23.51
N VAL A 263 18.18 8.28 -22.28
CA VAL A 263 18.98 9.48 -21.95
C VAL A 263 18.50 10.73 -22.70
N ASN A 264 17.18 10.90 -22.83
CA ASN A 264 16.62 12.14 -23.39
C ASN A 264 16.25 13.13 -22.29
N SER A 265 16.45 14.42 -22.55
CA SER A 265 16.04 15.51 -21.66
C SER A 265 15.17 16.52 -22.39
N GLY A 266 14.02 16.86 -21.82
CA GLY A 266 13.06 17.81 -22.36
C GLY A 266 11.74 17.15 -22.77
N PHE A 267 11.23 17.47 -23.95
CA PHE A 267 9.85 17.13 -24.33
C PHE A 267 9.81 16.38 -25.67
N TRP A 268 9.01 15.31 -25.73
CA TRP A 268 8.64 14.63 -26.98
C TRP A 268 9.84 14.21 -27.85
N ASN A 269 10.97 13.85 -27.24
CA ASN A 269 12.11 13.35 -27.99
C ASN A 269 11.98 11.85 -28.24
N ALA A 270 12.24 11.40 -29.46
CA ALA A 270 12.25 10.00 -29.86
C ALA A 270 13.64 9.58 -30.33
N GLY A 271 14.15 8.48 -29.78
CA GLY A 271 15.52 8.01 -30.00
C GLY A 271 16.38 8.23 -28.76
N ASN A 272 17.69 8.42 -28.91
CA ASN A 272 18.60 8.39 -27.77
C ASN A 272 19.47 9.65 -27.66
N TYR A 273 19.80 10.04 -26.43
CA TYR A 273 20.73 11.14 -26.14
C TYR A 273 20.30 12.50 -26.69
N ASN A 274 19.00 12.76 -26.80
CA ASN A 274 18.50 14.04 -27.28
C ASN A 274 18.24 15.02 -26.14
N THR A 275 18.56 16.29 -26.35
CA THR A 275 18.25 17.39 -25.42
C THR A 275 17.41 18.46 -26.12
N GLY A 276 16.29 18.85 -25.53
CA GLY A 276 15.40 19.88 -26.07
C GLY A 276 14.00 19.34 -26.37
N ASN A 277 13.39 19.74 -27.48
CA ASN A 277 11.98 19.44 -27.76
C ASN A 277 11.76 18.85 -29.15
N GLY A 278 11.01 17.75 -29.25
CA GLY A 278 10.52 17.21 -30.51
C GLY A 278 11.61 16.66 -31.42
N ASN A 279 12.76 16.26 -30.89
CA ASN A 279 13.83 15.68 -31.71
C ASN A 279 13.56 14.20 -32.01
N SER A 280 13.82 13.75 -33.23
CA SER A 280 13.74 12.37 -33.68
C SER A 280 15.11 11.91 -34.20
N GLY A 281 15.58 10.75 -33.72
CA GLY A 281 16.92 10.22 -34.01
C GLY A 281 17.83 10.32 -32.78
N ASN A 282 19.15 10.38 -32.96
CA ASN A 282 20.10 10.31 -31.84
C ASN A 282 21.04 11.52 -31.75
N ILE A 283 21.41 11.88 -30.51
CA ILE A 283 22.44 12.89 -30.22
C ILE A 283 22.05 14.27 -30.78
N ASN A 284 20.76 14.60 -30.75
CA ASN A 284 20.29 15.92 -31.17
C ASN A 284 20.17 16.88 -29.99
N THR A 285 20.55 18.14 -30.18
CA THR A 285 20.30 19.22 -29.23
C THR A 285 19.53 20.34 -29.91
N GLY A 286 18.40 20.77 -29.33
CA GLY A 286 17.59 21.86 -29.88
C GLY A 286 16.14 21.46 -30.10
N TRP A 287 15.51 21.98 -31.16
CA TRP A 287 14.08 21.85 -31.40
C TRP A 287 13.75 21.24 -32.76
N TRP A 288 12.89 20.22 -32.77
CA TRP A 288 12.31 19.63 -33.98
C TRP A 288 13.35 19.12 -35.00
N ASN A 289 14.48 18.59 -34.53
CA ASN A 289 15.47 17.99 -35.43
C ASN A 289 15.09 16.54 -35.77
N ALA A 290 15.27 16.14 -37.02
CA ALA A 290 15.21 14.77 -37.49
C ALA A 290 16.60 14.30 -37.90
N GLY A 291 16.90 13.02 -37.68
CA GLY A 291 18.21 12.43 -37.97
C GLY A 291 19.15 12.45 -36.76
N ASN A 292 20.45 12.33 -37.00
CA ASN A 292 21.46 12.21 -35.94
C ASN A 292 22.43 13.40 -35.89
N ALA A 293 22.94 13.67 -34.67
CA ALA A 293 24.00 14.65 -34.40
C ALA A 293 23.66 16.10 -34.79
N ASN A 294 22.39 16.50 -34.71
CA ASN A 294 21.99 17.87 -35.04
C ASN A 294 22.03 18.79 -33.82
N THR A 295 22.60 19.99 -33.97
CA THR A 295 22.41 21.06 -32.98
C THR A 295 21.78 22.32 -33.60
N ALA A 296 20.46 22.29 -33.79
CA ALA A 296 19.74 23.30 -34.56
C ALA A 296 18.24 23.37 -34.20
N ILE A 297 17.51 24.17 -34.98
CA ILE A 297 16.04 24.17 -35.03
C ILE A 297 15.65 23.62 -36.40
N GLY A 298 14.87 22.54 -36.43
CA GLY A 298 14.26 22.03 -37.65
C GLY A 298 15.22 21.36 -38.64
N SER A 299 16.36 20.81 -38.20
CA SER A 299 17.22 20.03 -39.11
C SER A 299 16.46 18.81 -39.63
N ALA A 300 16.50 18.57 -40.94
CA ALA A 300 15.77 17.46 -41.58
C ALA A 300 16.67 16.27 -41.96
N THR A 301 17.99 16.40 -41.82
CA THR A 301 18.97 15.39 -42.22
C THR A 301 20.09 15.31 -41.19
N ASP A 302 20.75 14.15 -41.10
CA ASP A 302 21.95 13.97 -40.29
C ASP A 302 22.99 15.03 -40.65
N SER A 303 23.49 15.76 -39.65
CA SER A 303 24.63 16.64 -39.88
C SER A 303 25.86 15.81 -40.24
N GLY A 304 26.00 14.62 -39.64
CA GLY A 304 27.18 13.76 -39.76
C GLY A 304 28.42 14.28 -39.01
N LEU A 305 28.26 15.33 -38.21
CA LEU A 305 29.38 16.13 -37.70
C LEU A 305 29.42 16.12 -36.16
N THR A 306 30.64 16.11 -35.61
CA THR A 306 30.91 16.32 -34.18
C THR A 306 30.70 17.78 -33.79
N THR A 307 29.44 18.25 -33.84
CA THR A 307 29.09 19.65 -33.53
C THR A 307 28.27 19.79 -32.25
N SER A 308 28.46 20.90 -31.55
CA SER A 308 27.67 21.30 -30.37
C SER A 308 27.38 22.80 -30.43
N GLY A 309 26.29 23.25 -29.83
CA GLY A 309 25.83 24.64 -29.93
C GLY A 309 25.14 24.98 -31.28
N PHE A 310 24.57 26.17 -31.37
CA PHE A 310 23.51 26.50 -32.34
C PHE A 310 24.02 26.89 -33.73
N ASN A 311 23.42 26.32 -34.78
CA ASN A 311 23.61 26.73 -36.18
C ASN A 311 25.08 26.67 -36.66
N ASN A 312 25.80 25.64 -36.24
CA ASN A 312 27.16 25.37 -36.67
C ASN A 312 27.18 24.48 -37.92
N THR A 313 28.16 24.68 -38.82
CA THR A 313 28.38 23.88 -40.03
C THR A 313 29.84 23.43 -40.12
N GLY A 314 30.08 22.12 -40.30
CA GLY A 314 31.40 21.49 -40.47
C GLY A 314 31.84 20.61 -39.28
N THR A 315 33.05 20.05 -39.31
CA THR A 315 33.50 18.98 -38.37
C THR A 315 34.14 19.56 -37.10
N THR A 316 33.85 18.99 -35.92
CA THR A 316 34.44 19.44 -34.63
C THR A 316 34.20 20.93 -34.36
N VAL A 317 32.93 21.34 -34.38
CA VAL A 317 32.53 22.75 -34.21
C VAL A 317 31.68 22.94 -32.96
N SER A 318 32.03 23.93 -32.14
CA SER A 318 31.27 24.30 -30.94
C SER A 318 30.87 25.78 -30.95
N GLY A 319 29.87 26.19 -30.18
CA GLY A 319 29.49 27.61 -30.02
C GLY A 319 28.26 28.02 -30.84
N PHE A 320 28.23 29.23 -31.40
CA PHE A 320 27.05 29.77 -32.11
C PHE A 320 27.41 30.27 -33.50
N GLY A 321 26.78 29.71 -34.54
CA GLY A 321 26.85 30.23 -35.90
C GLY A 321 28.21 30.11 -36.59
N ASN A 322 29.03 29.10 -36.24
CA ASN A 322 30.36 28.92 -36.82
C ASN A 322 30.32 28.04 -38.08
N THR A 323 31.08 28.37 -39.13
CA THR A 323 31.17 27.60 -40.41
C THR A 323 32.62 27.24 -40.80
N GLY A 324 32.97 25.95 -40.89
CA GLY A 324 34.35 25.44 -41.04
C GLY A 324 34.64 24.21 -40.17
N GLU A 325 35.91 23.88 -39.93
CA GLU A 325 36.34 22.72 -39.14
C GLU A 325 37.18 23.12 -37.91
N GLN A 326 37.12 22.34 -36.83
CA GLN A 326 37.89 22.59 -35.59
C GLN A 326 37.70 24.02 -35.05
N MET A 327 36.45 24.44 -34.84
CA MET A 327 36.13 25.81 -34.45
C MET A 327 35.38 25.89 -33.11
N SER A 328 35.49 27.05 -32.48
CA SER A 328 34.75 27.39 -31.26
C SER A 328 34.37 28.88 -31.24
N GLY A 329 33.48 29.29 -30.33
CA GLY A 329 33.13 30.70 -30.14
C GLY A 329 31.87 31.14 -30.90
N PHE A 330 31.85 32.37 -31.43
CA PHE A 330 30.65 33.00 -31.96
C PHE A 330 30.88 33.58 -33.37
N LEU A 331 30.07 33.18 -34.34
CA LEU A 331 30.05 33.67 -35.73
C LEU A 331 31.40 33.62 -36.47
N ASN A 332 32.22 32.63 -36.17
CA ASN A 332 33.48 32.40 -36.88
C ASN A 332 33.25 31.66 -38.19
N THR A 333 33.90 32.08 -39.27
CA THR A 333 33.73 31.46 -40.59
C THR A 333 35.08 31.26 -41.27
N SER A 334 35.39 30.04 -41.67
CA SER A 334 36.49 29.71 -42.58
C SER A 334 35.94 28.92 -43.76
N ARG A 335 36.30 29.31 -44.99
CA ARG A 335 35.79 28.64 -46.19
C ARG A 335 36.80 28.62 -47.32
N GLY A 336 36.91 27.45 -47.95
CA GLY A 336 37.69 27.21 -49.17
C GLY A 336 38.99 26.45 -48.89
N GLY A 337 39.74 26.21 -49.96
CA GLY A 337 41.00 25.47 -49.91
C GLY A 337 40.86 24.01 -49.45
N THR A 338 41.99 23.36 -49.21
CA THR A 338 42.03 21.96 -48.73
C THR A 338 41.71 21.81 -47.24
N ALA A 339 41.93 22.86 -46.43
CA ALA A 339 41.69 22.87 -45.00
C ALA A 339 41.09 24.21 -44.56
N SER A 340 39.89 24.18 -43.96
CA SER A 340 39.23 25.34 -43.35
C SER A 340 39.18 25.12 -41.84
N ILE A 341 40.27 25.39 -41.10
CA ILE A 341 40.48 24.84 -39.74
C ILE A 341 40.81 25.90 -38.68
N GLY A 342 40.47 25.62 -37.42
CA GLY A 342 41.14 26.24 -36.27
C GLY A 342 40.78 27.71 -36.05
N VAL A 343 39.49 28.05 -36.07
CA VAL A 343 39.02 29.42 -35.80
C VAL A 343 38.29 29.49 -34.46
N SER A 344 38.70 30.42 -33.60
CA SER A 344 38.13 30.61 -32.26
C SER A 344 37.92 32.08 -31.92
N GLY A 345 37.06 32.37 -30.93
CA GLY A 345 36.77 33.74 -30.49
C GLY A 345 35.49 34.29 -31.11
N PHE A 346 35.49 35.55 -31.56
CA PHE A 346 34.27 36.23 -32.00
C PHE A 346 34.41 36.82 -33.40
N SER A 347 33.52 36.42 -34.32
CA SER A 347 33.34 36.99 -35.65
C SER A 347 34.62 37.07 -36.49
N ASN A 348 35.47 36.03 -36.41
CA ASN A 348 36.65 35.92 -37.25
C ASN A 348 36.30 35.28 -38.60
N PHE A 349 36.89 35.78 -39.68
CA PHE A 349 36.62 35.33 -41.05
C PHE A 349 37.92 34.93 -41.75
N ALA A 350 37.95 33.83 -42.50
CA ALA A 350 39.10 33.45 -43.33
C ALA A 350 38.65 32.90 -44.68
N THR A 351 39.18 33.44 -45.78
CA THR A 351 38.90 32.93 -47.13
C THR A 351 40.00 33.27 -48.14
N GLY A 352 39.96 32.61 -49.30
CA GLY A 352 40.82 32.89 -50.46
C GLY A 352 42.05 32.01 -50.60
N GLY A 353 42.50 31.31 -49.55
CA GLY A 353 43.62 30.39 -49.61
C GLY A 353 43.28 29.09 -50.33
N SER A 354 44.16 28.60 -51.21
CA SER A 354 44.01 27.31 -51.89
C SER A 354 44.26 26.11 -50.96
N THR A 355 45.01 26.32 -49.87
CA THR A 355 45.45 25.23 -48.99
C THR A 355 44.86 25.37 -47.60
N VAL A 356 45.11 26.48 -46.92
CA VAL A 356 44.62 26.73 -45.55
C VAL A 356 43.83 28.03 -45.49
N ASN A 357 42.62 27.96 -44.94
CA ASN A 357 41.82 29.09 -44.49
C ASN A 357 41.53 28.93 -43.00
N GLY A 358 42.07 29.79 -42.14
CA GLY A 358 41.82 29.75 -40.70
C GLY A 358 43.08 29.90 -39.85
N VAL A 359 43.17 29.17 -38.75
CA VAL A 359 44.18 29.40 -37.69
C VAL A 359 44.06 30.83 -37.17
N ILE A 360 42.85 31.20 -36.73
CA ILE A 360 42.54 32.56 -36.26
C ILE A 360 41.98 32.51 -34.85
N SER A 361 42.44 33.41 -33.99
CA SER A 361 41.91 33.58 -32.62
C SER A 361 41.67 35.05 -32.29
N GLY A 362 40.78 35.33 -31.34
CA GLY A 362 40.48 36.68 -30.88
C GLY A 362 39.18 37.23 -31.49
N PHE A 363 39.16 38.52 -31.85
CA PHE A 363 37.93 39.24 -32.18
C PHE A 363 38.05 39.97 -33.52
N PHE A 364 37.09 39.75 -34.41
CA PHE A 364 36.90 40.49 -35.67
C PHE A 364 38.11 40.46 -36.62
N ASN A 365 38.93 39.41 -36.58
CA ASN A 365 40.05 39.28 -37.50
C ASN A 365 39.58 38.74 -38.85
N THR A 366 40.18 39.23 -39.93
CA THR A 366 39.86 38.85 -41.31
C THR A 366 41.11 38.34 -42.02
N GLY A 367 41.16 37.03 -42.24
CA GLY A 367 42.15 36.34 -43.05
C GLY A 367 41.93 36.58 -44.54
N ILE A 368 42.94 37.13 -45.21
CA ILE A 368 43.06 37.19 -46.67
C ILE A 368 44.45 36.76 -47.10
N THR A 369 44.61 36.38 -48.36
CA THR A 369 45.84 35.76 -48.85
C THR A 369 47.02 36.71 -48.99
N ASN A 370 48.07 36.52 -48.18
CA ASN A 370 49.38 37.19 -48.32
C ASN A 370 50.52 36.14 -48.32
N PRO A 371 51.73 36.50 -48.81
CA PRO A 371 52.89 35.63 -48.69
C PRO A 371 53.20 35.30 -47.24
N LEU A 372 53.42 34.02 -46.94
CA LEU A 372 53.73 33.51 -45.59
C LEU A 372 54.69 32.32 -45.70
N ASP A 373 55.73 32.28 -44.88
CA ASP A 373 56.69 31.16 -44.78
C ASP A 373 57.22 30.65 -46.14
N GLY A 374 57.58 31.58 -47.02
CA GLY A 374 58.11 31.27 -48.36
C GLY A 374 57.06 30.84 -49.39
N GLN A 375 55.77 30.79 -49.01
CA GLN A 375 54.67 30.57 -49.94
C GLN A 375 54.17 31.90 -50.53
N PRO A 376 53.84 31.94 -51.84
CA PRO A 376 53.24 33.13 -52.46
C PRO A 376 51.83 33.39 -51.94
N SER A 377 51.32 34.61 -52.22
CA SER A 377 49.90 34.91 -52.03
C SER A 377 49.03 33.93 -52.83
N GLY A 378 47.90 33.56 -52.26
CA GLY A 378 46.92 32.61 -52.82
C GLY A 378 46.92 31.25 -52.11
N ILE A 379 47.96 30.91 -51.35
CA ILE A 379 48.08 29.58 -50.71
C ILE A 379 47.43 29.55 -49.33
N ASN A 380 47.79 30.51 -48.47
CA ASN A 380 47.33 30.58 -47.08
C ASN A 380 46.51 31.85 -46.83
N SER A 381 45.45 31.72 -46.04
CA SER A 381 44.63 32.83 -45.54
C SER A 381 44.36 32.64 -44.05
N GLY A 382 44.83 33.58 -43.21
CA GLY A 382 44.63 33.54 -41.75
C GLY A 382 45.94 33.58 -40.96
N TYR A 383 46.15 32.70 -39.98
CA TYR A 383 47.25 32.81 -39.02
C TYR A 383 47.23 34.15 -38.28
N LEU A 384 46.06 34.48 -37.72
CA LEU A 384 45.80 35.76 -37.06
C LEU A 384 45.53 35.58 -35.56
N SER A 385 45.96 36.53 -34.75
CA SER A 385 45.54 36.61 -33.34
C SER A 385 45.38 38.05 -32.86
N GLY A 386 44.39 38.28 -31.99
CA GLY A 386 44.15 39.59 -31.37
C GLY A 386 42.85 40.23 -31.84
N LEU A 387 42.85 41.55 -32.08
CA LEU A 387 41.64 42.33 -32.35
C LEU A 387 41.76 43.12 -33.66
N PHE A 388 40.81 42.91 -34.58
CA PHE A 388 40.70 43.65 -35.85
C PHE A 388 41.95 43.58 -36.76
N ASN A 389 42.61 42.43 -36.84
CA ASN A 389 43.69 42.24 -37.81
C ASN A 389 43.13 41.84 -39.18
N PHE A 390 43.72 42.35 -40.26
CA PHE A 390 43.32 42.09 -41.65
C PHE A 390 44.55 41.67 -42.46
N GLY A 391 44.64 40.42 -42.92
CA GLY A 391 45.81 39.92 -43.65
C GLY A 391 46.12 38.44 -43.39
N THR A 392 47.39 38.06 -43.48
CA THR A 392 47.86 36.73 -43.07
C THR A 392 49.14 36.84 -42.23
N GLY A 393 49.29 36.04 -41.18
CA GLY A 393 50.49 35.98 -40.33
C GLY A 393 50.68 37.18 -39.40
N LEU A 394 49.59 37.79 -38.92
CA LEU A 394 49.61 38.99 -38.08
C LEU A 394 49.13 38.69 -36.67
N ALA A 395 49.72 39.37 -35.68
CA ALA A 395 49.23 39.36 -34.31
C ALA A 395 49.14 40.79 -33.77
N GLY A 396 48.23 41.01 -32.82
CA GLY A 396 48.10 42.28 -32.10
C GLY A 396 46.77 42.99 -32.34
N LEU A 397 46.82 44.32 -32.43
CA LEU A 397 45.66 45.19 -32.46
C LEU A 397 45.66 46.06 -33.73
N PHE A 398 44.59 46.02 -34.52
CA PHE A 398 44.38 46.82 -35.73
C PHE A 398 45.49 46.70 -36.79
N ASN A 399 46.11 45.53 -36.94
CA ASN A 399 47.18 45.33 -37.91
C ASN A 399 46.61 45.07 -39.31
N ILE A 400 47.05 45.83 -40.32
CA ILE A 400 46.57 45.73 -41.70
C ILE A 400 47.73 45.31 -42.59
N GLY A 401 47.69 44.08 -43.09
CA GLY A 401 48.67 43.50 -43.99
C GLY A 401 48.58 44.12 -45.38
N ARG A 402 49.10 45.35 -45.53
CA ARG A 402 49.33 46.16 -46.75
C ARG A 402 48.20 46.11 -47.80
N LEU A 403 47.48 47.23 -47.91
CA LEU A 403 46.62 47.59 -49.05
C LEU A 403 47.32 47.38 -50.41
#